data_AF-A0A6G2UX73-F1
#
_entry.id   AF-A0A6G2UX73-F1
#
_cell.length_a   1.000
_cell.length_b   1.000
_cell.length_c   1.000
_cell.angle_alpha   90.00
_cell.angle_beta   90.00
_cell.angle_gamma   90.00
#
_symmetry.space_group_name_H-M   'P 1'
#
loop_
_entity.id
_entity.type
_entity.pdbx_description
1 polymer ?
#
loop_
_entity_poly.entity_id
_entity_poly.type
_entity_poly.pdbx_seq_one_letter_code
_entity_poly.pdbx_strand_id
1 'polypeptide(L)'
;MRGALAAVATVFAVAALPGQAYAAGAPGSYTFDPDAESAVGADISAEATKLKPGGVYKSAIRSGQKLYYRLDLDAKTNAYVSAVVVPKGGGKVSYGDGITVSIRDSSDDECSSQDAVFGSAQYPRPIAAYASRRIDKDGTCQDAGTYYALIERETKETSDQGEWDLELRYASEPELANASSAPTTAPTSWASASPQPPAAATDNTRRGGAGYYDATSLETGEWKDRIEPGQTLFYRVPVDWGQQLFATTELSNSTSEKSAYVSSALTVSLENPALGHVTDVSPTAYTGKPVSVPFDPLPPVAYRNRYDSSDDVGGMRFAGWYYLSVTLSPDLAKPYGQKPIALTLKISVKGEAGKSPYKGDAGIFSVTQSDKDAAREGQSGAQAAEARSERSTMKLVAAAGIGAGTVLVLWLGAWTLIARRRAAAAPAVPTGGQYPYGGPPQAW
;
A
#
# COMPACT_ATOMS: atom_id res chain seq x y z
N MET A 1 -66.92 9.66 22.61
CA MET A 1 -65.65 9.10 23.10
C MET A 1 -64.64 9.16 21.96
N ARG A 2 -63.48 9.77 22.23
CA ARG A 2 -62.41 10.07 21.28
C ARG A 2 -61.54 8.83 21.07
N GLY A 3 -61.13 8.56 19.83
CA GLY A 3 -60.11 7.57 19.50
C GLY A 3 -59.36 8.04 18.25
N ALA A 4 -58.19 8.64 18.47
CA ALA A 4 -57.37 9.31 17.47
C ALA A 4 -56.55 8.32 16.63
N LEU A 5 -56.53 8.52 15.31
CA LEU A 5 -55.52 7.98 14.41
C LEU A 5 -54.21 8.78 14.58
N ALA A 6 -53.11 8.10 14.88
CA ALA A 6 -51.76 8.67 14.81
C ALA A 6 -50.99 7.94 13.72
N ALA A 7 -50.82 8.60 12.57
CA ALA A 7 -49.88 8.22 11.54
C ALA A 7 -48.49 8.76 11.92
N VAL A 8 -47.53 7.88 12.13
CA VAL A 8 -46.12 8.26 12.36
C VAL A 8 -45.42 8.24 11.00
N ALA A 9 -45.18 9.43 10.44
CA ALA A 9 -44.29 9.61 9.30
C ALA A 9 -42.88 9.92 9.82
N THR A 10 -41.97 8.96 9.71
CA THR A 10 -40.55 9.14 10.00
C THR A 10 -39.84 9.70 8.78
N VAL A 11 -39.51 10.99 8.82
CA VAL A 11 -38.65 11.66 7.84
C VAL A 11 -37.20 11.33 8.21
N PHE A 12 -36.51 10.57 7.35
CA PHE A 12 -35.06 10.40 7.44
C PHE A 12 -34.38 11.62 6.80
N ALA A 13 -33.87 12.53 7.63
CA ALA A 13 -32.96 13.58 7.18
C ALA A 13 -31.56 12.98 7.00
N VAL A 14 -31.13 12.83 5.74
CA VAL A 14 -29.73 12.51 5.41
C VAL A 14 -28.91 13.76 5.65
N ALA A 15 -28.14 13.78 6.75
CA ALA A 15 -27.15 14.81 6.98
C ALA A 15 -25.98 14.58 6.01
N ALA A 16 -25.93 15.36 4.93
CA ALA A 16 -24.76 15.46 4.07
C ALA A 16 -23.65 16.15 4.88
N LEU A 17 -22.68 15.37 5.37
CA LEU A 17 -21.45 15.94 5.92
C LEU A 17 -20.65 16.57 4.76
N PRO A 18 -20.08 17.77 4.93
CA PRO A 18 -19.23 18.37 3.91
C PRO A 18 -17.98 17.50 3.74
N GLY A 19 -17.78 16.99 2.53
CA GLY A 19 -16.54 16.30 2.16
C GLY A 19 -15.35 17.21 2.47
N GLN A 20 -14.38 16.68 3.20
CA GLN A 20 -13.12 17.39 3.47
C GLN A 20 -12.41 17.60 2.13
N ALA A 21 -12.47 18.83 1.62
CA ALA A 21 -11.62 19.24 0.52
C ALA A 21 -10.19 19.36 1.06
N TYR A 22 -9.36 18.37 0.75
CA TYR A 22 -7.94 18.42 1.05
C TYR A 22 -7.27 19.47 0.17
N ALA A 23 -6.58 20.42 0.80
CA ALA A 23 -5.71 21.35 0.11
C ALA A 23 -4.60 20.54 -0.56
N ALA A 24 -4.52 20.59 -1.89
CA ALA A 24 -3.37 20.07 -2.61
C ALA A 24 -2.11 20.76 -2.06
N GLY A 25 -1.16 19.97 -1.54
CA GLY A 25 0.16 20.46 -1.17
C GLY A 25 0.84 21.17 -2.34
N ALA A 26 1.88 21.95 -2.05
CA ALA A 26 2.66 22.59 -3.11
C ALA A 26 3.15 21.52 -4.12
N PRO A 27 3.12 21.80 -5.44
CA PRO A 27 3.63 20.86 -6.44
C PRO A 27 5.04 20.38 -6.06
N GLY A 28 5.21 19.05 -5.96
CA GLY A 28 6.49 18.42 -5.56
C GLY A 28 6.64 18.08 -4.08
N SER A 29 5.63 18.29 -3.23
CA SER A 29 5.64 17.76 -1.86
C SER A 29 5.23 16.29 -1.82
N TYR A 30 5.93 15.47 -1.04
CA TYR A 30 5.60 14.05 -0.86
C TYR A 30 4.23 13.86 -0.18
N THR A 31 3.40 12.96 -0.72
CA THR A 31 2.10 12.60 -0.13
C THR A 31 2.26 11.46 0.86
N PHE A 32 2.11 11.78 2.14
CA PHE A 32 1.96 10.78 3.21
C PHE A 32 0.57 10.15 3.18
N ASP A 33 0.46 8.93 3.71
CA ASP A 33 -0.83 8.34 4.05
C ASP A 33 -1.53 9.24 5.11
N PRO A 34 -2.74 9.77 4.82
CA PRO A 34 -3.48 10.62 5.76
C PRO A 34 -3.87 9.87 7.04
N ASP A 35 -3.97 8.54 6.99
CA ASP A 35 -4.28 7.68 8.13
C ASP A 35 -3.00 7.22 8.87
N ALA A 36 -1.81 7.70 8.48
CA ALA A 36 -0.55 7.38 9.16
C ALA A 36 -0.59 7.85 10.63
N GLU A 37 -0.33 6.92 11.54
CA GLU A 37 -0.24 7.23 12.98
C GLU A 37 1.02 8.07 13.26
N SER A 38 0.96 9.06 14.14
CA SER A 38 2.18 9.75 14.57
C SER A 38 2.99 8.84 15.51
N ALA A 39 4.27 8.64 15.21
CA ALA A 39 5.19 7.92 16.09
C ALA A 39 6.45 8.76 16.31
N VAL A 40 6.68 9.19 17.54
CA VAL A 40 7.91 9.91 17.90
C VAL A 40 8.97 8.87 18.25
N GLY A 41 10.08 8.87 17.50
CA GLY A 41 11.24 8.04 17.83
C GLY A 41 11.92 8.51 19.11
N ALA A 42 12.54 7.58 19.84
CA ALA A 42 13.29 7.91 21.05
C ALA A 42 14.80 7.85 20.80
N ASP A 43 15.57 8.71 21.48
CA ASP A 43 17.04 8.68 21.41
C ASP A 43 17.62 7.45 22.16
N ILE A 44 16.82 6.80 23.03
CA ILE A 44 17.18 5.56 23.74
C ILE A 44 16.11 4.49 23.59
N SER A 45 16.52 3.22 23.53
CA SER A 45 15.63 2.07 23.30
C SER A 45 14.57 1.89 24.39
N ALA A 46 14.87 2.22 25.65
CA ALA A 46 13.94 2.08 26.78
C ALA A 46 12.68 2.97 26.66
N GLU A 47 12.74 4.05 25.88
CA GLU A 47 11.65 5.01 25.66
C GLU A 47 11.01 4.85 24.27
N ALA A 48 11.43 3.87 23.50
CA ALA A 48 11.05 3.71 22.10
C ALA A 48 9.54 3.47 21.92
N THR A 49 8.92 4.27 21.04
CA THR A 49 7.52 4.12 20.65
C THR A 49 7.31 2.79 19.93
N LYS A 50 6.27 2.04 20.32
CA LYS A 50 5.94 0.74 19.72
C LYS A 50 5.30 0.89 18.34
N LEU A 51 5.84 0.18 17.35
CA LEU A 51 5.21 -0.02 16.04
C LEU A 51 4.40 -1.32 16.03
N LYS A 52 3.30 -1.33 15.28
CA LYS A 52 2.41 -2.48 15.13
C LYS A 52 2.53 -3.08 13.72
N PRO A 53 2.43 -4.41 13.58
CA PRO A 53 2.34 -5.05 12.26
C PRO A 53 1.23 -4.44 11.41
N GLY A 54 1.53 -4.14 10.15
CA GLY A 54 0.63 -3.49 9.19
C GLY A 54 0.48 -1.97 9.39
N GLY A 55 1.15 -1.37 10.38
CA GLY A 55 1.06 0.06 10.65
C GLY A 55 1.90 0.90 9.69
N VAL A 56 1.37 2.08 9.37
CA VAL A 56 2.06 3.18 8.66
C VAL A 56 2.14 4.34 9.64
N TYR A 57 3.31 4.97 9.73
CA TYR A 57 3.57 6.01 10.72
C TYR A 57 4.26 7.22 10.10
N LYS A 58 3.97 8.39 10.66
CA LYS A 58 4.67 9.64 10.39
C LYS A 58 5.55 10.04 11.57
N SER A 59 6.79 10.40 11.27
CA SER A 59 7.80 10.86 12.21
C SER A 59 8.68 11.93 11.52
N ALA A 60 9.75 12.35 12.19
CA ALA A 60 10.75 13.26 11.65
C ALA A 60 12.12 12.98 12.28
N ILE A 61 13.20 13.28 11.55
CA ILE A 61 14.58 12.97 11.97
C ILE A 61 15.54 14.12 11.68
N ARG A 62 16.27 14.54 12.73
CA ARG A 62 17.28 15.61 12.64
C ARG A 62 18.61 15.07 12.10
N SER A 63 19.44 15.97 11.60
CA SER A 63 20.79 15.65 11.14
C SER A 63 21.60 14.93 12.23
N GLY A 64 22.21 13.78 11.89
CA GLY A 64 23.02 12.97 12.81
C GLY A 64 22.22 12.27 13.92
N GLN A 65 20.89 12.35 13.92
CA GLN A 65 20.06 11.73 14.95
C GLN A 65 19.91 10.22 14.72
N LYS A 66 19.78 9.49 15.83
CA LYS A 66 19.43 8.07 15.86
C LYS A 66 18.12 7.91 16.62
N LEU A 67 17.15 7.23 16.02
CA LEU A 67 15.81 7.07 16.57
C LEU A 67 15.46 5.59 16.71
N TYR A 68 15.15 5.17 17.93
CA TYR A 68 14.66 3.84 18.25
C TYR A 68 13.12 3.79 18.21
N TYR A 69 12.63 2.71 17.63
CA TYR A 69 11.23 2.29 17.63
C TYR A 69 11.12 0.85 18.09
N ARG A 70 10.21 0.57 19.00
CA ARG A 70 10.06 -0.75 19.61
C ARG A 70 9.24 -1.68 18.72
N LEU A 71 9.71 -2.91 18.61
CA LEU A 71 9.04 -4.04 17.98
C LEU A 71 8.83 -5.15 19.02
N ASP A 72 7.65 -5.76 19.02
CA ASP A 72 7.42 -6.99 19.79
C ASP A 72 7.24 -8.13 18.77
N LEU A 73 8.25 -9.00 18.65
CA LEU A 73 8.34 -10.03 17.62
C LEU A 73 8.10 -11.43 18.20
N ASP A 74 7.43 -12.28 17.42
CA ASP A 74 7.26 -13.71 17.73
C ASP A 74 8.40 -14.56 17.16
N ALA A 75 8.40 -15.88 17.40
CA ALA A 75 9.43 -16.79 16.88
C ALA A 75 9.06 -17.47 15.54
N LYS A 76 8.11 -16.92 14.77
CA LYS A 76 7.55 -17.58 13.57
C LYS A 76 7.45 -16.68 12.35
N THR A 77 7.26 -15.40 12.56
CA THR A 77 6.90 -14.42 11.53
C THR A 77 8.12 -13.56 11.23
N ASN A 78 8.35 -13.26 9.95
CA ASN A 78 9.42 -12.32 9.59
C ASN A 78 8.89 -10.89 9.71
N ALA A 79 9.72 -10.01 10.23
CA ALA A 79 9.42 -8.60 10.38
C ALA A 79 10.26 -7.78 9.41
N TYR A 80 9.63 -6.79 8.76
CA TYR A 80 10.26 -5.84 7.87
C TYR A 80 9.86 -4.44 8.29
N VAL A 81 10.83 -3.61 8.66
CA VAL A 81 10.59 -2.20 8.99
C VAL A 81 11.28 -1.35 7.94
N SER A 82 10.49 -0.61 7.18
CA SER A 82 10.99 0.36 6.19
C SER A 82 10.84 1.78 6.66
N ALA A 83 11.76 2.61 6.20
CA ALA A 83 11.81 4.03 6.42
C ALA A 83 11.97 4.74 5.08
N VAL A 84 11.12 5.73 4.84
CA VAL A 84 11.24 6.67 3.73
C VAL A 84 11.56 8.02 4.33
N VAL A 85 12.74 8.56 4.01
CA VAL A 85 13.05 9.96 4.37
C VAL A 85 12.63 10.89 3.27
N VAL A 86 12.07 12.02 3.67
CA VAL A 86 11.59 13.07 2.77
C VAL A 86 12.30 14.36 3.17
N PRO A 87 13.43 14.69 2.52
CA PRO A 87 14.05 15.98 2.72
C PRO A 87 13.13 17.11 2.28
N LYS A 88 13.14 18.23 3.01
CA LYS A 88 12.35 19.40 2.66
C LYS A 88 12.75 19.95 1.29
N GLY A 89 11.76 20.33 0.49
CA GLY A 89 11.98 20.84 -0.87
C GLY A 89 12.94 22.03 -0.88
N GLY A 90 13.98 21.95 -1.72
CA GLY A 90 15.02 22.98 -1.87
C GLY A 90 16.18 22.90 -0.87
N GLY A 91 16.17 21.97 0.08
CA GLY A 91 17.33 21.70 0.95
C GLY A 91 18.52 21.17 0.16
N LYS A 92 19.75 21.37 0.65
CA LYS A 92 20.93 20.77 0.03
C LYS A 92 21.14 19.36 0.57
N VAL A 93 21.29 18.38 -0.31
CA VAL A 93 21.84 17.05 0.01
C VAL A 93 23.16 16.86 -0.71
N SER A 94 24.05 16.06 -0.16
CA SER A 94 25.39 15.76 -0.68
C SER A 94 25.58 14.26 -0.87
N TYR A 95 26.63 13.89 -1.60
CA TYR A 95 27.01 12.48 -1.74
C TYR A 95 27.22 11.83 -0.37
N GLY A 96 26.54 10.71 -0.14
CA GLY A 96 26.59 9.95 1.12
C GLY A 96 25.78 10.55 2.26
N ASP A 97 24.96 11.57 2.02
CA ASP A 97 23.82 11.83 2.91
C ASP A 97 22.80 10.70 2.74
N GLY A 98 22.04 10.36 3.78
CA GLY A 98 21.07 9.29 3.67
C GLY A 98 20.51 8.82 5.00
N ILE A 99 20.06 7.57 5.00
CA ILE A 99 19.63 6.85 6.19
C ILE A 99 20.22 5.45 6.25
N THR A 100 20.41 5.00 7.47
CA THR A 100 20.62 3.60 7.82
C THR A 100 19.41 3.12 8.61
N VAL A 101 18.88 1.97 8.22
CA VAL A 101 17.78 1.30 8.92
C VAL A 101 18.32 -0.04 9.40
N SER A 102 18.25 -0.30 10.71
CA SER A 102 18.61 -1.60 11.28
C SER A 102 17.51 -2.14 12.18
N ILE A 103 17.44 -3.47 12.31
CA ILE A 103 16.70 -4.13 13.39
C ILE A 103 17.71 -4.76 14.32
N ARG A 104 17.57 -4.47 15.62
CA ARG A 104 18.48 -4.90 16.69
C ARG A 104 17.70 -5.60 17.80
N ASP A 105 18.32 -6.55 18.46
CA ASP A 105 17.71 -7.23 19.60
C ASP A 105 17.81 -6.39 20.90
N SER A 106 17.34 -6.95 22.02
CA SER A 106 17.38 -6.25 23.32
C SER A 106 18.78 -6.02 23.88
N SER A 107 19.78 -6.73 23.36
CA SER A 107 21.20 -6.60 23.71
C SER A 107 21.95 -5.64 22.78
N ASP A 108 21.23 -5.01 21.83
CA ASP A 108 21.77 -4.17 20.76
C ASP A 108 22.57 -4.95 19.70
N ASP A 109 22.40 -6.26 19.60
CA ASP A 109 22.97 -7.06 18.51
C ASP A 109 22.16 -6.85 17.23
N GLU A 110 22.85 -6.60 16.11
CA GLU A 110 22.21 -6.34 14.83
C GLU A 110 21.69 -7.61 14.16
N CYS A 111 20.42 -7.61 13.79
CA CYS A 111 19.79 -8.70 13.04
C CYS A 111 19.94 -8.49 11.53
N SER A 112 19.71 -7.26 11.06
CA SER A 112 20.11 -6.81 9.73
C SER A 112 20.07 -5.28 9.64
N SER A 113 20.72 -4.76 8.61
CA SER A 113 20.78 -3.34 8.28
C SER A 113 20.70 -3.13 6.75
N GLN A 114 20.19 -1.99 6.33
CA GLN A 114 20.28 -1.50 4.97
C GLN A 114 20.42 0.02 4.97
N ASP A 115 21.23 0.53 4.04
CA ASP A 115 21.42 1.96 3.82
C ASP A 115 20.67 2.42 2.57
N ALA A 116 20.20 3.66 2.60
CA ALA A 116 19.80 4.39 1.40
C ALA A 116 20.49 5.75 1.41
N VAL A 117 21.28 6.03 0.37
CA VAL A 117 22.11 7.24 0.29
C VAL A 117 21.89 8.01 -1.00
N PHE A 118 22.07 9.33 -0.93
CA PHE A 118 22.21 10.18 -2.10
C PHE A 118 23.56 9.89 -2.76
N GLY A 119 23.53 9.21 -3.91
CA GLY A 119 24.70 8.99 -4.75
C GLY A 119 25.10 10.22 -5.59
N SER A 120 25.39 10.02 -6.88
CA SER A 120 25.76 11.10 -7.79
C SER A 120 24.63 12.12 -8.02
N ALA A 121 23.37 11.69 -7.91
CA ALA A 121 22.20 12.55 -7.89
C ALA A 121 22.05 13.27 -6.53
N GLN A 122 22.75 14.38 -6.37
CA GLN A 122 22.79 15.20 -5.15
C GLN A 122 21.68 16.27 -5.14
N TYR A 123 20.43 15.82 -5.20
CA TYR A 123 19.26 16.68 -5.02
C TYR A 123 18.20 15.99 -4.15
N PRO A 124 17.45 16.76 -3.33
CA PRO A 124 16.38 16.25 -2.48
C PRO A 124 15.39 15.40 -3.26
N ARG A 125 15.15 14.20 -2.77
CA ARG A 125 14.07 13.32 -3.18
C ARG A 125 13.81 12.31 -2.07
N PRO A 126 12.63 11.70 -2.02
CA PRO A 126 12.40 10.56 -1.15
C PRO A 126 13.37 9.43 -1.49
N ILE A 127 13.95 8.81 -0.46
CA ILE A 127 14.73 7.58 -0.56
C ILE A 127 14.29 6.61 0.54
N ALA A 128 14.32 5.31 0.25
CA ALA A 128 13.78 4.28 1.12
C ALA A 128 14.79 3.18 1.40
N ALA A 129 14.82 2.71 2.63
CA ALA A 129 15.55 1.52 3.07
C ALA A 129 14.68 0.71 4.04
N TYR A 130 15.01 -0.56 4.24
CA TYR A 130 14.37 -1.38 5.25
C TYR A 130 15.37 -2.32 5.91
N ALA A 131 15.07 -2.68 7.15
CA ALA A 131 15.70 -3.80 7.83
C ALA A 131 14.70 -4.90 8.09
N SER A 132 15.24 -6.09 8.34
CA SER A 132 14.46 -7.29 8.58
C SER A 132 14.93 -8.09 9.79
N ARG A 133 13.98 -8.78 10.41
CA ARG A 133 14.27 -9.88 11.32
C ARG A 133 13.55 -11.09 10.75
N ARG A 134 14.32 -12.05 10.27
CA ARG A 134 13.83 -13.26 9.59
C ARG A 134 14.00 -14.49 10.47
N ILE A 135 13.00 -15.35 10.44
CA ILE A 135 13.05 -16.70 10.99
C ILE A 135 13.61 -17.63 9.92
N ASP A 136 14.86 -18.03 10.10
CA ASP A 136 15.60 -18.89 9.19
C ASP A 136 16.22 -20.03 9.98
N LYS A 137 16.31 -21.22 9.37
CA LYS A 137 16.76 -22.46 10.03
C LYS A 137 18.08 -22.32 10.79
N ASP A 138 19.00 -21.52 10.26
CA ASP A 138 20.35 -21.31 10.80
C ASP A 138 20.64 -19.80 11.02
N GLY A 139 19.59 -18.99 11.19
CA GLY A 139 19.69 -17.54 11.37
C GLY A 139 19.99 -17.10 12.80
N THR A 140 20.46 -15.87 12.97
CA THR A 140 20.51 -15.17 14.26
C THR A 140 19.18 -14.44 14.51
N CYS A 141 18.99 -13.87 15.71
CA CYS A 141 17.75 -13.15 16.06
C CYS A 141 16.46 -13.96 15.86
N GLN A 142 16.42 -15.21 16.34
CA GLN A 142 15.29 -16.13 16.13
C GLN A 142 14.25 -16.11 17.28
N ASP A 143 14.65 -15.61 18.44
CA ASP A 143 13.84 -15.69 19.65
C ASP A 143 12.67 -14.71 19.64
N ALA A 144 11.54 -15.11 20.24
CA ALA A 144 10.45 -14.17 20.49
C ALA A 144 10.88 -13.16 21.56
N GLY A 145 10.53 -11.89 21.39
CA GLY A 145 10.93 -10.87 22.35
C GLY A 145 10.80 -9.45 21.84
N THR A 146 11.41 -8.53 22.59
CA THR A 146 11.49 -7.13 22.22
C THR A 146 12.72 -6.89 21.36
N TYR A 147 12.48 -6.26 20.22
CA TYR A 147 13.47 -5.80 19.26
C TYR A 147 13.28 -4.31 19.04
N TYR A 148 14.24 -3.68 18.39
CA TYR A 148 14.18 -2.26 18.05
C TYR A 148 14.52 -2.05 16.58
N ALA A 149 13.69 -1.29 15.89
CA ALA A 149 14.10 -0.66 14.64
C ALA A 149 14.86 0.63 14.99
N LEU A 150 16.08 0.75 14.49
CA LEU A 150 16.92 1.93 14.66
C LEU A 150 17.05 2.63 13.30
N ILE A 151 16.66 3.90 13.27
CA ILE A 151 16.76 4.77 12.10
C ILE A 151 17.84 5.81 12.38
N GLU A 152 18.87 5.85 11.54
CA GLU A 152 19.97 6.79 11.67
C GLU A 152 20.00 7.68 10.45
N ARG A 153 20.12 9.00 10.64
CA ARG A 153 20.30 9.93 9.54
C ARG A 153 21.78 10.28 9.39
N GLU A 154 22.34 9.91 8.25
CA GLU A 154 23.67 10.35 7.84
C GLU A 154 23.58 11.68 7.10
N THR A 155 24.34 12.67 7.54
CA THR A 155 24.32 14.01 6.91
C THR A 155 25.69 14.67 7.03
N LYS A 156 26.22 15.16 5.91
CA LYS A 156 27.44 15.96 5.87
C LYS A 156 27.18 17.35 6.45
N GLU A 157 28.21 17.92 7.07
CA GLU A 157 28.16 19.29 7.62
C GLU A 157 27.79 20.35 6.56
N THR A 158 28.12 20.10 5.29
CA THR A 158 27.84 21.04 4.19
C THR A 158 26.42 20.92 3.63
N SER A 159 25.64 19.95 4.09
CA SER A 159 24.26 19.71 3.68
C SER A 159 23.28 20.48 4.57
N ASP A 160 22.00 20.47 4.18
CA ASP A 160 20.95 21.03 5.02
C ASP A 160 20.83 20.27 6.33
N GLN A 161 20.92 21.00 7.45
CA GLN A 161 20.82 20.45 8.80
C GLN A 161 19.37 20.44 9.31
N GLY A 162 18.43 20.98 8.53
CA GLY A 162 17.01 20.95 8.82
C GLY A 162 16.48 19.52 8.94
N GLU A 163 15.41 19.36 9.72
CA GLU A 163 14.74 18.08 9.93
C GLU A 163 14.13 17.53 8.61
N TRP A 164 14.24 16.23 8.42
CA TRP A 164 13.57 15.50 7.34
C TRP A 164 12.33 14.81 7.89
N ASP A 165 11.24 14.84 7.12
CA ASP A 165 10.06 14.04 7.47
C ASP A 165 10.38 12.55 7.22
N LEU A 166 9.74 11.68 7.98
CA LEU A 166 9.97 10.23 7.96
C LEU A 166 8.64 9.49 7.87
N GLU A 167 8.48 8.61 6.89
CA GLU A 167 7.42 7.62 6.84
C GLU A 167 7.98 6.26 7.27
N LEU A 168 7.36 5.62 8.25
CA LEU A 168 7.75 4.27 8.70
C LEU A 168 6.64 3.28 8.38
N ARG A 169 7.01 2.08 7.94
CA ARG A 169 6.07 0.99 7.76
C ARG A 169 6.60 -0.26 8.43
N TYR A 170 5.71 -1.01 9.09
CA TYR A 170 6.05 -2.31 9.63
C TYR A 170 5.23 -3.40 8.92
N ALA A 171 5.86 -4.15 8.03
CA ALA A 171 5.27 -5.30 7.36
C ALA A 171 5.64 -6.63 8.06
N SER A 172 4.69 -7.55 8.08
CA SER A 172 4.82 -8.86 8.71
C SER A 172 4.62 -9.94 7.66
N GLU A 173 5.68 -10.67 7.33
CA GLU A 173 5.64 -11.75 6.34
C GLU A 173 5.28 -13.07 7.03
N PRO A 174 4.18 -13.75 6.61
CA PRO A 174 3.73 -14.95 7.29
C PRO A 174 4.67 -16.16 7.14
N GLU A 175 4.41 -17.17 7.97
CA GLU A 175 5.08 -18.46 7.91
C GLU A 175 4.81 -19.18 6.57
N LEU A 176 5.80 -19.93 6.09
CA LEU A 176 5.66 -20.82 4.94
C LEU A 176 4.65 -21.95 5.20
N ALA A 177 3.88 -22.31 4.17
CA ALA A 177 3.02 -23.49 4.21
C ALA A 177 3.85 -24.80 4.32
N ASN A 178 5.05 -24.83 3.72
CA ASN A 178 5.94 -25.99 3.70
C ASN A 178 7.40 -25.59 3.97
N ALA A 179 7.70 -25.14 5.20
CA ALA A 179 9.02 -24.62 5.56
C ALA A 179 10.16 -25.64 5.36
N SER A 180 9.95 -26.92 5.71
CA SER A 180 11.01 -27.94 5.71
C SER A 180 11.48 -28.40 4.32
N SER A 181 10.75 -28.06 3.26
CA SER A 181 11.06 -28.48 1.88
C SER A 181 11.32 -27.31 0.92
N ALA A 182 11.35 -26.07 1.44
CA ALA A 182 11.58 -24.90 0.60
C ALA A 182 13.05 -24.84 0.16
N PRO A 183 13.33 -24.70 -1.16
CA PRO A 183 14.70 -24.53 -1.63
C PRO A 183 15.35 -23.29 -1.04
N THR A 184 16.60 -23.42 -0.56
CA THR A 184 17.36 -22.34 0.08
C THR A 184 18.42 -21.72 -0.83
N THR A 185 18.40 -22.04 -2.12
CA THR A 185 19.34 -21.47 -3.11
C THR A 185 18.55 -20.66 -4.12
N ALA A 186 18.94 -19.39 -4.30
CA ALA A 186 18.36 -18.52 -5.31
C ALA A 186 18.57 -19.08 -6.73
N PRO A 187 17.66 -18.82 -7.68
CA PRO A 187 17.89 -19.16 -9.08
C PRO A 187 19.08 -18.37 -9.63
N THR A 188 19.97 -19.05 -10.35
CA THR A 188 21.16 -18.43 -10.97
C THR A 188 20.99 -18.16 -12.46
N SER A 189 19.86 -18.54 -13.05
CA SER A 189 19.55 -18.29 -14.46
C SER A 189 18.07 -17.97 -14.66
N TRP A 190 17.82 -16.96 -15.48
CA TRP A 190 16.49 -16.53 -15.91
C TRP A 190 16.56 -15.88 -17.28
N ALA A 191 15.40 -15.68 -17.91
CA ALA A 191 15.33 -14.97 -19.18
C ALA A 191 15.75 -13.51 -18.95
N SER A 192 16.86 -13.11 -19.57
CA SER A 192 17.40 -11.74 -19.52
C SER A 192 17.12 -10.93 -20.79
N ALA A 193 16.53 -11.57 -21.81
CA ALA A 193 16.16 -10.89 -23.04
C ALA A 193 15.03 -9.88 -22.77
N SER A 194 15.25 -8.62 -23.12
CA SER A 194 14.22 -7.60 -23.04
C SER A 194 13.00 -8.01 -23.87
N PRO A 195 11.79 -7.95 -23.32
CA PRO A 195 10.59 -8.29 -24.06
C PRO A 195 10.36 -7.30 -25.19
N GLN A 196 9.58 -7.72 -26.20
CA GLN A 196 9.09 -6.78 -27.21
C GLN A 196 8.32 -5.65 -26.51
N PRO A 197 8.50 -4.38 -26.95
CA PRO A 197 7.77 -3.25 -26.39
C PRO A 197 6.26 -3.54 -26.36
N PRO A 198 5.59 -3.24 -25.24
CA PRO A 198 4.15 -3.43 -25.12
C PRO A 198 3.42 -2.51 -26.12
N ALA A 199 2.26 -2.95 -26.59
CA ALA A 199 1.39 -2.08 -27.38
C ALA A 199 0.88 -0.93 -26.50
N ALA A 200 0.79 0.27 -27.06
CA ALA A 200 0.16 1.38 -26.38
C ALA A 200 -1.35 1.13 -26.25
N ALA A 201 -1.88 1.31 -25.04
CA ALA A 201 -3.32 1.27 -24.79
C ALA A 201 -4.01 2.49 -25.45
N THR A 202 -5.32 2.39 -25.70
CA THR A 202 -6.12 3.49 -26.28
C THR A 202 -6.17 4.70 -25.36
N ASP A 203 -6.43 4.48 -24.07
CA ASP A 203 -6.10 5.45 -23.02
C ASP A 203 -4.84 4.98 -22.32
N ASN A 204 -3.75 5.72 -22.54
CA ASN A 204 -2.48 5.41 -21.95
C ASN A 204 -1.89 6.53 -21.11
N THR A 205 -2.70 7.50 -20.69
CA THR A 205 -2.21 8.54 -19.76
C THR A 205 -2.36 8.06 -18.33
N ARG A 206 -1.28 8.11 -17.55
CA ARG A 206 -1.28 7.79 -16.12
C ARG A 206 -0.46 8.86 -15.41
N ARG A 207 -1.10 9.66 -14.55
CA ARG A 207 -0.42 10.65 -13.72
C ARG A 207 0.15 9.94 -12.49
N GLY A 208 1.45 10.00 -12.27
CA GLY A 208 2.09 9.45 -11.08
C GLY A 208 1.63 10.16 -9.80
N GLY A 209 1.61 9.42 -8.70
CA GLY A 209 1.40 9.97 -7.36
C GLY A 209 2.61 10.76 -6.88
N ALA A 210 2.49 11.38 -5.71
CA ALA A 210 3.60 12.12 -5.07
C ALA A 210 4.22 11.37 -3.87
N GLY A 211 3.72 10.18 -3.51
CA GLY A 211 4.33 9.30 -2.52
C GLY A 211 3.92 7.83 -2.69
N TYR A 212 4.34 6.97 -1.77
CA TYR A 212 4.01 5.54 -1.82
C TYR A 212 2.53 5.25 -1.54
N TYR A 213 1.83 6.13 -0.82
CA TYR A 213 0.40 6.02 -0.53
C TYR A 213 -0.47 6.24 -1.77
N ASP A 214 -0.18 7.26 -2.56
CA ASP A 214 -0.97 7.64 -3.74
C ASP A 214 -0.32 7.18 -5.06
N ALA A 215 0.66 6.29 -5.00
CA ALA A 215 1.31 5.74 -6.18
C ALA A 215 0.31 5.17 -7.19
N THR A 216 0.44 5.56 -8.45
CA THR A 216 -0.50 5.20 -9.51
C THR A 216 -0.23 3.79 -10.02
N SER A 217 -1.26 2.94 -10.03
CA SER A 217 -1.12 1.57 -10.50
C SER A 217 -0.93 1.48 -12.02
N LEU A 218 -0.01 0.62 -12.46
CA LEU A 218 0.28 0.35 -13.86
C LEU A 218 0.19 -1.16 -14.13
N GLU A 219 -0.46 -1.55 -15.21
CA GLU A 219 -0.36 -2.89 -15.78
C GLU A 219 0.69 -2.94 -16.91
N THR A 220 0.87 -4.11 -17.52
CA THR A 220 1.72 -4.23 -18.72
C THR A 220 1.20 -3.33 -19.83
N GLY A 221 2.04 -2.41 -20.31
CA GLY A 221 1.62 -1.35 -21.24
C GLY A 221 2.69 -0.28 -21.44
N GLU A 222 2.44 0.60 -22.40
CA GLU A 222 3.15 1.87 -22.54
C GLU A 222 2.28 2.98 -21.96
N TRP A 223 2.76 3.68 -20.93
CA TRP A 223 2.05 4.71 -20.19
C TRP A 223 2.73 6.07 -20.33
N LYS A 224 1.95 7.12 -20.56
CA LYS A 224 2.41 8.49 -20.75
C LYS A 224 2.11 9.34 -19.53
N ASP A 225 3.06 10.19 -19.21
CA ASP A 225 2.97 11.19 -18.17
C ASP A 225 3.79 12.45 -18.51
N ARG A 226 3.89 13.39 -17.58
CA ARG A 226 4.77 14.55 -17.65
C ARG A 226 5.31 14.88 -16.27
N ILE A 227 6.61 15.15 -16.21
CA ILE A 227 7.35 15.39 -14.97
C ILE A 227 8.05 16.75 -15.01
N GLU A 228 7.95 17.50 -13.92
CA GLU A 228 8.57 18.82 -13.75
C GLU A 228 9.96 18.72 -13.11
N PRO A 229 10.90 19.64 -13.42
CA PRO A 229 12.19 19.67 -12.73
C PRO A 229 12.02 19.77 -11.20
N GLY A 230 12.67 18.88 -10.46
CA GLY A 230 12.56 18.77 -9.00
C GLY A 230 11.40 17.91 -8.52
N GLN A 231 10.57 17.35 -9.40
CA GLN A 231 9.47 16.47 -9.05
C GLN A 231 9.93 15.01 -8.96
N THR A 232 9.36 14.28 -7.99
CA THR A 232 9.35 12.82 -7.96
C THR A 232 7.93 12.32 -8.22
N LEU A 233 7.79 11.36 -9.14
CA LEU A 233 6.53 10.68 -9.45
C LEU A 233 6.61 9.21 -8.99
N PHE A 234 5.52 8.72 -8.40
CA PHE A 234 5.41 7.37 -7.88
C PHE A 234 4.37 6.55 -8.65
N TYR A 235 4.76 5.34 -9.01
CA TYR A 235 3.91 4.33 -9.65
C TYR A 235 4.06 3.01 -8.93
N ARG A 236 3.12 2.10 -9.16
CA ARG A 236 3.21 0.73 -8.62
C ARG A 236 2.74 -0.31 -9.63
N VAL A 237 3.42 -1.44 -9.69
CA VAL A 237 3.14 -2.55 -10.61
C VAL A 237 2.87 -3.81 -9.80
N PRO A 238 1.76 -4.52 -10.02
CA PRO A 238 1.50 -5.77 -9.32
C PRO A 238 2.31 -6.89 -10.00
N VAL A 239 3.19 -7.55 -9.25
CA VAL A 239 4.02 -8.65 -9.74
C VAL A 239 3.79 -9.86 -8.85
N ASP A 240 3.27 -10.93 -9.44
CA ASP A 240 2.91 -12.16 -8.72
C ASP A 240 4.09 -13.13 -8.65
N TRP A 241 3.96 -14.18 -7.84
CA TRP A 241 4.95 -15.25 -7.75
C TRP A 241 5.28 -15.82 -9.14
N GLY A 242 6.56 -16.07 -9.41
CA GLY A 242 7.02 -16.59 -10.71
C GLY A 242 7.02 -15.58 -11.85
N GLN A 243 6.54 -14.35 -11.64
CA GLN A 243 6.54 -13.31 -12.66
C GLN A 243 7.80 -12.45 -12.63
N GLN A 244 8.20 -11.93 -13.78
CA GLN A 244 9.32 -11.01 -13.96
C GLN A 244 8.81 -9.62 -14.33
N LEU A 245 9.42 -8.59 -13.74
CA LEU A 245 9.17 -7.19 -14.08
C LEU A 245 10.27 -6.65 -15.00
N PHE A 246 9.85 -6.05 -16.10
CA PHE A 246 10.68 -5.22 -16.96
C PHE A 246 10.08 -3.83 -16.99
N ALA A 247 10.89 -2.80 -16.73
CA ALA A 247 10.47 -1.43 -16.83
C ALA A 247 11.51 -0.61 -17.60
N THR A 248 11.03 0.30 -18.44
CA THR A 248 11.85 1.28 -19.15
C THR A 248 11.22 2.64 -18.99
N THR A 249 12.04 3.60 -18.59
CA THR A 249 11.62 4.99 -18.43
C THR A 249 12.20 5.82 -19.57
N GLU A 250 11.38 6.63 -20.23
CA GLU A 250 11.81 7.46 -21.35
C GLU A 250 11.45 8.92 -21.10
N LEU A 251 12.43 9.80 -21.28
CA LEU A 251 12.20 11.24 -21.36
C LEU A 251 12.22 11.68 -22.82
N SER A 252 11.22 12.48 -23.18
CA SER A 252 11.13 13.11 -24.49
C SER A 252 12.21 14.18 -24.73
N ASN A 253 12.37 14.59 -25.98
CA ASN A 253 13.18 15.75 -26.30
C ASN A 253 12.57 17.04 -25.72
N SER A 254 13.42 18.01 -25.43
CA SER A 254 12.99 19.36 -25.11
C SER A 254 12.63 20.11 -26.40
N THR A 255 11.75 21.10 -26.28
CA THR A 255 11.48 22.08 -27.33
C THR A 255 12.46 23.26 -27.31
N SER A 256 13.36 23.29 -26.31
CA SER A 256 14.44 24.28 -26.25
C SER A 256 15.48 24.02 -27.33
N GLU A 257 15.94 25.08 -27.99
CA GLU A 257 17.07 25.02 -28.93
C GLU A 257 18.42 24.81 -28.22
N LYS A 258 18.45 24.87 -26.88
CA LYS A 258 19.66 24.68 -26.07
C LYS A 258 20.01 23.20 -25.95
N SER A 259 21.31 22.89 -26.02
CA SER A 259 21.85 21.53 -25.82
C SER A 259 22.68 21.41 -24.53
N ALA A 260 22.26 22.09 -23.46
CA ALA A 260 23.00 22.12 -22.19
C ALA A 260 23.07 20.73 -21.53
N TYR A 261 24.24 20.33 -21.09
CA TYR A 261 24.44 19.04 -20.45
C TYR A 261 24.11 19.10 -18.95
N VAL A 262 23.23 18.23 -18.48
CA VAL A 262 22.93 18.00 -17.06
C VAL A 262 23.24 16.55 -16.73
N SER A 263 24.22 16.28 -15.87
CA SER A 263 24.80 14.94 -15.67
C SER A 263 23.89 13.95 -14.96
N SER A 264 23.18 14.37 -13.92
CA SER A 264 22.33 13.50 -13.08
C SER A 264 20.87 13.89 -13.25
N ALA A 265 20.44 14.05 -14.50
CA ALA A 265 19.16 14.65 -14.83
C ALA A 265 17.96 13.79 -14.45
N LEU A 266 18.09 12.46 -14.53
CA LEU A 266 17.03 11.50 -14.24
C LEU A 266 17.53 10.42 -13.28
N THR A 267 16.78 10.18 -12.22
CA THR A 267 16.96 9.02 -11.33
C THR A 267 15.69 8.19 -11.32
N VAL A 268 15.85 6.87 -11.42
CA VAL A 268 14.73 5.91 -11.43
C VAL A 268 15.09 4.81 -10.44
N SER A 269 14.22 4.49 -9.50
CA SER A 269 14.43 3.41 -8.53
C SER A 269 13.21 2.51 -8.42
N LEU A 270 13.46 1.27 -8.02
CA LEU A 270 12.48 0.23 -7.81
C LEU A 270 12.56 -0.28 -6.37
N GLU A 271 11.45 -0.20 -5.66
CA GLU A 271 11.29 -0.78 -4.34
C GLU A 271 10.30 -1.96 -4.36
N ASN A 272 10.55 -2.95 -3.50
CA ASN A 272 9.69 -4.12 -3.34
C ASN A 272 8.46 -3.81 -2.46
N PRO A 273 7.53 -4.77 -2.26
CA PRO A 273 6.32 -4.56 -1.45
C PRO A 273 6.56 -4.10 0.00
N ALA A 274 7.72 -4.41 0.59
CA ALA A 274 8.10 -3.95 1.93
C ALA A 274 8.83 -2.59 1.92
N LEU A 275 8.86 -1.90 0.78
CA LEU A 275 9.65 -0.70 0.48
C LEU A 275 11.16 -0.91 0.61
N GLY A 276 11.60 -2.10 0.23
CA GLY A 276 13.02 -2.39 0.14
C GLY A 276 13.60 -2.15 -1.23
N HIS A 277 14.79 -1.53 -1.27
CA HIS A 277 15.50 -1.30 -2.52
C HIS A 277 15.73 -2.61 -3.27
N VAL A 278 15.41 -2.59 -4.57
CA VAL A 278 15.68 -3.67 -5.51
C VAL A 278 16.79 -3.23 -6.45
N THR A 279 16.59 -2.11 -7.12
CA THR A 279 17.54 -1.58 -8.10
C THR A 279 17.28 -0.11 -8.36
N ASP A 280 18.27 0.58 -8.91
CA ASP A 280 18.13 1.88 -9.53
C ASP A 280 18.86 1.92 -10.86
N VAL A 281 18.46 2.86 -11.71
CA VAL A 281 19.29 3.27 -12.84
C VAL A 281 20.23 4.37 -12.35
N SER A 282 21.52 4.15 -12.60
CA SER A 282 22.55 5.18 -12.43
C SER A 282 22.06 6.53 -13.00
N PRO A 283 22.18 7.64 -12.23
CA PRO A 283 21.64 8.92 -12.64
C PRO A 283 22.07 9.30 -14.05
N THR A 284 21.09 9.45 -14.92
CA THR A 284 21.31 9.56 -16.36
C THR A 284 21.35 11.02 -16.80
N ALA A 285 22.29 11.34 -17.68
CA ALA A 285 22.46 12.69 -18.19
C ALA A 285 21.38 13.05 -19.23
N TYR A 286 21.08 14.34 -19.32
CA TYR A 286 20.14 14.88 -20.30
C TYR A 286 20.75 16.08 -21.03
N THR A 287 20.50 16.15 -22.34
CA THR A 287 21.00 17.21 -23.23
C THR A 287 19.89 17.85 -24.06
N GLY A 288 18.63 17.66 -23.69
CA GLY A 288 17.47 18.08 -24.49
C GLY A 288 17.05 17.04 -25.54
N LYS A 289 17.81 15.96 -25.69
CA LYS A 289 17.51 14.82 -26.59
C LYS A 289 16.72 13.74 -25.84
N PRO A 290 15.97 12.87 -26.56
CA PRO A 290 15.29 11.75 -25.93
C PRO A 290 16.28 10.83 -25.22
N VAL A 291 15.90 10.33 -24.05
CA VAL A 291 16.66 9.37 -23.25
C VAL A 291 15.73 8.20 -22.94
N SER A 292 16.24 6.96 -23.04
CA SER A 292 15.54 5.74 -22.66
C SER A 292 16.42 4.95 -21.71
N VAL A 293 15.91 4.62 -20.52
CA VAL A 293 16.64 3.93 -19.46
C VAL A 293 15.87 2.69 -18.99
N PRO A 294 16.29 1.49 -19.41
CA PRO A 294 15.76 0.24 -18.88
C PRO A 294 16.42 -0.10 -17.54
N PHE A 295 15.71 -0.82 -16.66
CA PHE A 295 16.38 -1.57 -15.60
C PHE A 295 17.14 -2.77 -16.18
N ASP A 296 18.17 -3.20 -15.46
CA ASP A 296 18.78 -4.49 -15.72
C ASP A 296 17.76 -5.63 -15.53
N PRO A 297 17.86 -6.74 -16.28
CA PRO A 297 16.87 -7.81 -16.23
C PRO A 297 16.78 -8.49 -14.85
N LEU A 298 15.69 -8.21 -14.14
CA LEU A 298 15.41 -8.76 -12.81
C LEU A 298 14.98 -10.24 -12.88
N PRO A 299 15.30 -11.05 -11.85
CA PRO A 299 14.81 -12.42 -11.78
C PRO A 299 13.29 -12.48 -11.55
N PRO A 300 12.66 -13.63 -11.81
CA PRO A 300 11.27 -13.84 -11.43
C PRO A 300 11.11 -13.74 -9.91
N VAL A 301 9.97 -13.21 -9.48
CA VAL A 301 9.60 -13.14 -8.07
C VAL A 301 9.57 -14.54 -7.47
N ALA A 302 10.44 -14.80 -6.51
CA ALA A 302 10.51 -16.11 -5.87
C ALA A 302 10.99 -15.97 -4.42
N TYR A 303 10.34 -16.70 -3.50
CA TYR A 303 10.67 -16.67 -2.08
C TYR A 303 12.15 -16.91 -1.81
N ARG A 304 12.75 -17.85 -2.54
CA ARG A 304 14.16 -18.25 -2.46
C ARG A 304 15.16 -17.17 -2.85
N ASN A 305 14.73 -16.10 -3.51
CA ASN A 305 15.64 -15.00 -3.88
C ASN A 305 16.23 -14.32 -2.63
N ARG A 306 15.60 -14.46 -1.46
CA ARG A 306 16.12 -13.98 -0.16
C ARG A 306 17.49 -14.53 0.26
N TYR A 307 17.92 -15.63 -0.35
CA TYR A 307 19.20 -16.27 -0.06
C TYR A 307 20.33 -15.78 -0.97
N ASP A 308 20.02 -14.90 -1.92
CA ASP A 308 21.02 -14.15 -2.65
C ASP A 308 21.43 -12.90 -1.88
N SER A 309 22.71 -12.54 -2.00
CA SER A 309 23.28 -11.36 -1.36
C SER A 309 23.12 -10.08 -2.18
N SER A 310 22.83 -10.18 -3.49
CA SER A 310 22.63 -9.00 -4.32
C SER A 310 21.23 -8.41 -4.13
N ASP A 311 21.11 -7.08 -4.09
CA ASP A 311 19.83 -6.41 -3.83
C ASP A 311 18.82 -6.61 -4.97
N ASP A 312 19.28 -6.70 -6.22
CA ASP A 312 18.45 -6.91 -7.40
C ASP A 312 17.79 -8.30 -7.42
N VAL A 313 18.50 -9.33 -6.95
CA VAL A 313 17.94 -10.66 -6.78
C VAL A 313 17.16 -10.72 -5.48
N GLY A 314 17.81 -10.39 -4.37
CA GLY A 314 17.24 -10.40 -3.02
C GLY A 314 15.93 -9.63 -2.94
N GLY A 315 15.84 -8.44 -3.51
CA GLY A 315 14.66 -7.58 -3.51
C GLY A 315 13.47 -8.19 -4.27
N MET A 316 13.70 -9.12 -5.19
CA MET A 316 12.67 -9.84 -5.95
C MET A 316 12.08 -11.05 -5.19
N ARG A 317 11.99 -10.98 -3.86
CA ARG A 317 11.57 -12.10 -3.00
C ARG A 317 10.09 -12.13 -2.64
N PHE A 318 9.30 -11.15 -3.06
CA PHE A 318 7.92 -10.94 -2.63
C PHE A 318 6.98 -10.79 -3.82
N ALA A 319 5.85 -11.50 -3.83
CA ALA A 319 4.73 -11.06 -4.67
C ALA A 319 4.10 -9.80 -4.06
N GLY A 320 3.50 -8.94 -4.88
CA GLY A 320 2.79 -7.75 -4.42
C GLY A 320 3.05 -6.53 -5.29
N TRP A 321 2.90 -5.35 -4.70
CA TRP A 321 3.16 -4.07 -5.37
C TRP A 321 4.65 -3.73 -5.35
N TYR A 322 5.26 -3.66 -6.53
CA TYR A 322 6.58 -3.07 -6.72
C TYR A 322 6.43 -1.60 -7.08
N TYR A 323 7.17 -0.73 -6.41
CA TYR A 323 7.04 0.71 -6.53
C TYR A 323 8.15 1.28 -7.39
N LEU A 324 7.76 2.05 -8.41
CA LEU A 324 8.68 2.74 -9.31
C LEU A 324 8.66 4.23 -8.97
N SER A 325 9.80 4.76 -8.54
CA SER A 325 9.99 6.19 -8.32
C SER A 325 10.80 6.80 -9.47
N VAL A 326 10.33 7.91 -10.03
CA VAL A 326 10.99 8.66 -11.11
C VAL A 326 11.21 10.08 -10.64
N THR A 327 12.48 10.49 -10.49
CA THR A 327 12.83 11.85 -10.08
C THR A 327 13.55 12.60 -11.19
N LEU A 328 13.07 13.80 -11.50
CA LEU A 328 13.72 14.71 -12.44
C LEU A 328 14.52 15.76 -11.67
N SER A 329 15.79 15.95 -12.04
CA SER A 329 16.68 16.90 -11.37
C SER A 329 16.16 18.35 -11.45
N PRO A 330 16.18 19.12 -10.35
CA PRO A 330 15.82 20.54 -10.39
C PRO A 330 16.79 21.38 -11.22
N ASP A 331 18.02 20.92 -11.46
CA ASP A 331 19.01 21.64 -12.27
C ASP A 331 18.61 21.78 -13.73
N LEU A 332 17.69 20.95 -14.23
CA LEU A 332 17.11 21.07 -15.56
C LEU A 332 16.32 22.37 -15.75
N ALA A 333 15.81 22.97 -14.67
CA ALA A 333 15.06 24.21 -14.73
C ALA A 333 15.88 25.38 -15.31
N LYS A 334 17.20 25.40 -15.07
CA LYS A 334 18.09 26.48 -15.53
C LYS A 334 18.21 26.50 -17.07
N PRO A 335 18.59 25.41 -17.75
CA PRO A 335 18.67 25.39 -19.21
C PRO A 335 17.30 25.22 -19.91
N TYR A 336 16.41 24.38 -19.38
CA TYR A 336 15.19 23.94 -20.08
C TYR A 336 13.89 24.58 -19.58
N GLY A 337 13.96 25.35 -18.48
CA GLY A 337 12.79 25.97 -17.85
C GLY A 337 12.00 24.99 -16.99
N GLN A 338 10.96 25.50 -16.31
CA GLN A 338 10.13 24.72 -15.38
C GLN A 338 8.97 23.97 -16.03
N LYS A 339 8.90 23.93 -17.37
CA LYS A 339 7.80 23.24 -18.05
C LYS A 339 7.96 21.72 -17.89
N PRO A 340 6.85 20.98 -17.70
CA PRO A 340 6.90 19.52 -17.65
C PRO A 340 7.52 18.92 -18.93
N ILE A 341 8.41 17.95 -18.77
CA ILE A 341 8.96 17.13 -19.85
C ILE A 341 8.06 15.89 -19.98
N ALA A 342 7.73 15.49 -21.21
CA ALA A 342 6.93 14.28 -21.40
C ALA A 342 7.74 13.03 -21.02
N LEU A 343 7.11 12.17 -20.22
CA LEU A 343 7.62 10.94 -19.65
C LEU A 343 6.83 9.77 -20.24
N THR A 344 7.52 8.70 -20.63
CA THR A 344 6.89 7.44 -21.04
C THR A 344 7.44 6.30 -20.21
N LEU A 345 6.57 5.45 -19.69
CA LEU A 345 6.90 4.24 -18.94
C LEU A 345 6.46 3.03 -19.74
N LYS A 346 7.39 2.15 -20.09
CA LYS A 346 7.10 0.87 -20.73
C LYS A 346 7.23 -0.23 -19.68
N ILE A 347 6.10 -0.79 -19.28
CA ILE A 347 6.00 -1.82 -18.25
C ILE A 347 5.67 -3.15 -18.92
N SER A 348 6.39 -4.20 -18.55
CA SER A 348 6.11 -5.56 -18.97
C SER A 348 6.28 -6.52 -17.81
N VAL A 349 5.18 -7.20 -17.46
CA VAL A 349 5.19 -8.30 -16.49
C VAL A 349 5.06 -9.60 -17.28
N LYS A 350 6.02 -10.51 -17.13
CA LYS A 350 6.09 -11.78 -17.86
C LYS A 350 6.08 -12.96 -16.90
N GLY A 351 5.70 -14.14 -17.40
CA GLY A 351 5.57 -15.35 -16.57
C GLY A 351 4.16 -15.57 -16.05
N GLU A 352 3.88 -16.81 -15.69
CA GLU A 352 2.60 -17.23 -15.12
C GLU A 352 2.60 -16.99 -13.60
N ALA A 353 1.47 -16.54 -13.07
CA ALA A 353 1.29 -16.37 -11.63
C ALA A 353 1.37 -17.73 -10.92
N GLY A 354 2.33 -17.84 -10.01
CA GLY A 354 2.57 -19.01 -9.18
C GLY A 354 1.69 -19.05 -7.93
N LYS A 355 1.85 -20.12 -7.16
CA LYS A 355 1.15 -20.26 -5.87
C LYS A 355 1.89 -19.51 -4.77
N SER A 356 1.14 -18.91 -3.87
CA SER A 356 1.70 -18.35 -2.64
C SER A 356 2.45 -19.42 -1.84
N PRO A 357 3.67 -19.12 -1.35
CA PRO A 357 4.43 -20.04 -0.51
C PRO A 357 3.96 -20.01 0.95
N TYR A 358 3.13 -19.03 1.32
CA TYR A 358 2.73 -18.78 2.71
C TYR A 358 1.52 -19.63 3.15
N LYS A 359 1.41 -19.76 4.47
CA LYS A 359 0.23 -20.29 5.12
C LYS A 359 -0.81 -19.19 5.31
N GLY A 360 -1.94 -19.31 4.62
CA GLY A 360 -3.07 -18.39 4.80
C GLY A 360 -2.91 -17.07 4.07
N ASP A 361 -3.38 -15.97 4.69
CA ASP A 361 -3.34 -14.64 4.11
C ASP A 361 -1.91 -14.07 4.14
N ALA A 362 -1.44 -13.62 2.98
CA ALA A 362 -0.11 -13.05 2.77
C ALA A 362 -0.09 -11.52 2.93
N GLY A 363 -1.26 -10.88 3.12
CA GLY A 363 -1.37 -9.42 3.16
C GLY A 363 -0.77 -8.78 1.90
N ILE A 364 0.13 -7.82 2.11
CA ILE A 364 0.81 -7.09 1.02
C ILE A 364 1.74 -7.98 0.17
N PHE A 365 2.06 -9.20 0.63
CA PHE A 365 2.93 -10.15 -0.06
C PHE A 365 2.18 -11.07 -1.04
N SER A 366 1.08 -10.57 -1.61
CA SER A 366 0.28 -11.24 -2.62
C SER A 366 -0.30 -10.26 -3.62
N VAL A 367 -0.66 -10.77 -4.80
CA VAL A 367 -1.42 -10.01 -5.80
C VAL A 367 -2.84 -10.55 -5.84
N THR A 368 -3.81 -9.69 -5.52
CA THR A 368 -5.24 -10.02 -5.56
C THR A 368 -5.87 -9.63 -6.89
N GLN A 369 -7.09 -10.10 -7.14
CA GLN A 369 -7.86 -9.63 -8.31
C GLN A 369 -8.11 -8.11 -8.24
N SER A 370 -8.37 -7.56 -7.05
CA SER A 370 -8.53 -6.11 -6.88
C SER A 370 -7.27 -5.33 -7.25
N ASP A 371 -6.08 -5.90 -7.04
CA ASP A 371 -4.83 -5.25 -7.43
C ASP A 371 -4.67 -5.20 -8.95
N LYS A 372 -5.03 -6.30 -9.63
CA LYS A 372 -5.04 -6.37 -11.10
C LYS A 372 -6.04 -5.40 -11.71
N ASP A 373 -7.21 -5.26 -11.09
CA ASP A 373 -8.24 -4.33 -11.56
C ASP A 373 -7.80 -2.87 -11.33
N ALA A 374 -7.20 -2.54 -10.17
CA ALA A 374 -6.63 -1.22 -9.91
C ALA A 374 -5.53 -0.86 -10.94
N ALA A 375 -4.67 -1.81 -11.33
CA ALA A 375 -3.66 -1.61 -12.35
C ALA A 375 -4.23 -1.38 -13.76
N ARG A 376 -5.28 -2.13 -14.12
CA ARG A 376 -6.01 -1.95 -15.39
C ARG A 376 -6.66 -0.57 -15.46
N GLU A 377 -7.32 -0.17 -14.39
CA GLU A 377 -8.05 1.09 -14.29
C GLU A 377 -7.14 2.30 -14.03
N GLY A 378 -5.87 2.08 -13.68
CA GLY A 378 -4.94 3.16 -13.34
C GLY A 378 -5.24 3.85 -12.02
N GLN A 379 -5.86 3.14 -11.07
CA GLN A 379 -6.22 3.69 -9.77
C GLN A 379 -4.96 3.96 -8.92
N SER A 380 -4.93 5.08 -8.21
CA SER A 380 -3.90 5.34 -7.20
C SER A 380 -4.07 4.42 -5.99
N GLY A 381 -3.03 4.31 -5.15
CA GLY A 381 -3.13 3.62 -3.86
C GLY A 381 -4.26 4.13 -2.99
N ALA A 382 -4.39 5.45 -2.87
CA ALA A 382 -5.50 6.11 -2.20
C ALA A 382 -6.87 5.68 -2.75
N GLN A 383 -7.08 5.78 -4.06
CA GLN A 383 -8.35 5.41 -4.71
C GLN A 383 -8.68 3.92 -4.51
N ALA A 384 -7.69 3.05 -4.63
CA ALA A 384 -7.88 1.61 -4.42
C ALA A 384 -8.24 1.28 -2.96
N ALA A 385 -7.66 2.00 -1.99
CA ALA A 385 -7.97 1.86 -0.57
C ALA A 385 -9.40 2.35 -0.26
N GLU A 386 -9.80 3.51 -0.78
CA GLU A 386 -11.17 4.05 -0.68
C GLU A 386 -12.18 3.05 -1.24
N ALA A 387 -11.98 2.57 -2.48
CA ALA A 387 -12.86 1.58 -3.10
C ALA A 387 -12.95 0.26 -2.30
N ARG A 388 -11.87 -0.13 -1.60
CA ARG A 388 -11.88 -1.30 -0.71
C ARG A 388 -12.70 -1.03 0.56
N SER A 389 -12.55 0.15 1.15
CA SER A 389 -13.31 0.61 2.32
C SER A 389 -14.82 0.68 2.04
N GLU A 390 -15.20 1.26 0.90
CA GLU A 390 -16.60 1.33 0.46
C GLU A 390 -17.21 -0.07 0.27
N ARG A 391 -16.50 -0.98 -0.41
CA ARG A 391 -16.94 -2.37 -0.56
C ARG A 391 -17.10 -3.09 0.78
N SER A 392 -16.20 -2.84 1.74
CA SER A 392 -16.30 -3.40 3.09
C SER A 392 -17.54 -2.88 3.83
N THR A 393 -17.78 -1.57 3.75
CA THR A 393 -18.96 -0.92 4.31
C THR A 393 -20.24 -1.47 3.70
N MET A 394 -20.29 -1.63 2.37
CA MET A 394 -21.43 -2.20 1.67
C MET A 394 -21.68 -3.67 2.05
N LYS A 395 -20.63 -4.47 2.29
CA LYS A 395 -20.75 -5.84 2.82
C LYS A 395 -21.36 -5.84 4.24
N LEU A 396 -20.94 -4.92 5.10
CA LEU A 396 -21.49 -4.77 6.45
C LEU A 396 -22.97 -4.37 6.39
N VAL A 397 -23.32 -3.40 5.54
CA VAL A 397 -24.71 -2.98 5.31
C VAL A 397 -25.56 -4.14 4.79
N ALA A 398 -25.06 -4.91 3.83
CA ALA A 398 -25.75 -6.09 3.32
C ALA A 398 -25.95 -7.16 4.41
N ALA A 399 -24.92 -7.46 5.21
CA ALA A 399 -25.02 -8.40 6.32
C ALA A 399 -26.03 -7.94 7.38
N ALA A 400 -26.01 -6.64 7.74
CA ALA A 400 -26.97 -6.06 8.67
C ALA A 400 -28.40 -6.09 8.12
N GLY A 401 -28.58 -5.77 6.83
CA GLY A 401 -29.88 -5.83 6.15
C GLY A 401 -30.47 -7.23 6.11
N ILE A 402 -29.65 -8.23 5.74
CA ILE A 402 -30.06 -9.65 5.74
C ILE A 402 -30.37 -10.13 7.16
N GLY A 403 -29.53 -9.77 8.15
CA GLY A 403 -29.73 -10.13 9.55
C GLY A 403 -31.04 -9.55 10.11
N ALA A 404 -31.27 -8.25 9.93
CA ALA A 404 -32.49 -7.59 10.38
C ALA A 404 -33.74 -8.15 9.67
N GLY A 405 -33.67 -8.38 8.36
CA GLY A 405 -34.76 -8.99 7.60
C GLY A 405 -35.11 -10.39 8.11
N THR A 406 -34.10 -11.21 8.42
CA THR A 406 -34.29 -12.57 8.95
C THR A 406 -34.94 -12.54 10.33
N VAL A 407 -34.50 -11.64 11.23
CA VAL A 407 -35.10 -11.47 12.56
C VAL A 407 -36.57 -11.02 12.45
N LEU A 408 -36.88 -10.10 11.54
CA LEU A 408 -38.26 -9.66 11.30
C LEU A 408 -39.15 -10.79 10.81
N VAL A 409 -38.67 -11.62 9.88
CA VAL A 409 -39.41 -12.79 9.39
C VAL A 409 -39.63 -13.82 10.50
N LEU A 410 -38.61 -14.12 11.31
CA LEU A 410 -38.74 -15.03 12.46
C LEU A 410 -39.72 -14.48 13.50
N TRP A 411 -39.66 -13.18 13.78
CA TRP A 411 -40.58 -12.52 14.70
C TRP A 411 -42.02 -12.56 14.18
N LEU A 412 -42.26 -12.27 12.89
CA LEU A 412 -43.55 -12.41 12.24
C LEU A 412 -44.06 -13.87 12.27
N GLY A 413 -43.18 -14.85 12.05
CA GLY A 413 -43.50 -16.27 12.16
C GLY A 413 -43.91 -16.67 13.58
N ALA A 414 -43.17 -16.21 14.59
CA ALA A 414 -43.51 -16.45 15.99
C ALA A 414 -44.83 -15.77 16.38
N TRP A 415 -45.04 -14.53 15.97
CA TRP A 415 -46.25 -13.76 16.25
C TRP A 415 -47.49 -14.41 15.62
N THR A 416 -47.40 -14.83 14.35
CA THR A 416 -48.50 -15.53 13.67
C THR A 416 -48.82 -16.87 14.33
N LEU A 417 -47.83 -17.64 14.78
CA LEU A 417 -48.05 -18.87 15.56
C LEU A 417 -48.75 -18.59 16.90
N ILE A 418 -48.34 -17.55 17.63
CA ILE A 418 -48.97 -17.14 18.90
C ILE A 418 -50.42 -16.70 18.65
N ALA A 419 -50.66 -15.91 17.60
CA ALA A 419 -51.99 -15.44 17.23
C ALA A 419 -52.93 -16.61 16.88
N ARG A 420 -52.46 -17.61 16.11
CA ARG A 420 -53.26 -18.81 15.79
C ARG A 420 -53.55 -19.67 17.02
N ARG A 421 -52.60 -19.81 17.95
CA ARG A 421 -52.84 -20.56 19.22
C ARG A 421 -53.86 -19.89 20.12
N ARG A 422 -53.93 -18.56 20.14
CA ARG A 422 -54.94 -17.82 20.91
C ARG A 422 -56.34 -17.89 20.29
N ALA A 423 -56.45 -17.91 18.97
CA ALA A 423 -57.74 -18.08 18.28
C ALA A 423 -58.35 -19.47 18.47
N ALA A 424 -57.52 -20.52 18.59
CA ALA A 424 -57.98 -21.88 18.87
C ALA A 424 -58.41 -22.13 20.34
N ALA A 425 -58.10 -21.19 21.24
CA ALA A 425 -58.44 -21.26 22.66
C ALA A 425 -59.65 -20.40 23.05
N ALA A 426 -60.37 -19.82 22.08
CA ALA A 426 -61.62 -19.11 22.35
C ALA A 426 -62.74 -20.14 22.67
N PRO A 427 -63.34 -20.12 23.87
CA PRO A 427 -64.45 -21.01 24.19
C PRO A 427 -65.70 -20.61 23.38
N ALA A 428 -66.44 -21.62 22.92
CA ALA A 428 -67.71 -21.43 22.22
C ALA A 428 -68.71 -20.64 23.09
N VAL A 429 -69.32 -19.62 22.48
CA VAL A 429 -70.40 -18.82 23.08
C VAL A 429 -71.63 -19.73 23.30
N PRO A 430 -72.31 -19.68 24.45
CA PRO A 430 -73.53 -20.45 24.67
C PRO A 430 -74.69 -19.85 23.87
N THR A 431 -75.30 -20.66 23.00
CA THR A 431 -76.58 -20.34 22.36
C THR A 431 -77.69 -20.42 23.39
N GLY A 432 -78.13 -19.26 23.88
CA GLY A 432 -79.35 -19.13 24.67
C GLY A 432 -80.60 -19.15 23.80
N GLY A 433 -81.69 -19.73 24.34
CA GLY A 433 -83.06 -19.38 23.97
C GLY A 433 -83.91 -20.50 23.39
N GLN A 434 -84.45 -21.38 24.25
CA GLN A 434 -85.74 -22.02 23.98
C GLN A 434 -86.85 -20.97 24.15
N TYR A 435 -87.65 -20.77 23.10
CA TYR A 435 -89.00 -20.18 23.18
C TYR A 435 -90.03 -21.21 22.67
N PRO A 436 -91.28 -21.12 23.16
CA PRO A 436 -92.13 -22.28 23.39
C PRO A 436 -92.96 -22.72 22.17
N TYR A 437 -93.28 -24.01 22.19
CA TYR A 437 -94.24 -24.71 21.34
C TYR A 437 -95.58 -23.97 21.27
N GLY A 438 -96.07 -23.72 20.06
CA GLY A 438 -97.45 -23.38 19.79
C GLY A 438 -98.36 -24.59 19.98
N GLY A 439 -99.51 -24.37 20.63
CA GLY A 439 -100.63 -25.31 20.59
C GLY A 439 -101.47 -25.12 19.32
N PRO A 440 -102.25 -26.13 18.94
CA PRO A 440 -103.65 -25.90 18.58
C PRO A 440 -104.62 -26.89 19.26
N PRO A 441 -105.94 -26.67 19.16
CA PRO A 441 -106.92 -27.03 20.18
C PRO A 441 -107.70 -28.32 19.88
N GLN A 442 -108.72 -28.54 20.73
CA GLN A 442 -109.94 -29.37 20.62
C GLN A 442 -109.91 -30.55 21.61
N ALA A 443 -110.64 -30.50 22.72
CA ALA A 443 -112.10 -30.60 22.86
C ALA A 443 -112.63 -31.97 22.39
N TRP A 444 -113.34 -32.61 23.33
CA TRP A 444 -114.10 -33.88 23.33
C TRP A 444 -113.30 -35.18 23.23
#